data_AF-A0A0C3AEU4-F1
#
_entry.id   AF-A0A0C3AEU4-F1
#
_cell.length_a   1.000
_cell.length_b   1.000
_cell.length_c   1.000
_cell.angle_alpha   90.00
_cell.angle_beta   90.00
_cell.angle_gamma   90.00
#
_symmetry.space_group_name_H-M   'P 1'
#
loop_
_entity.id
_entity.type
_entity.pdbx_description
1 polymer ?
#
loop_
_entity_poly.entity_id
_entity_poly.type
_entity_poly.pdbx_seq_one_letter_code
_entity_poly.pdbx_strand_id
1 'polypeptide(L)'
;MWTADWWWDMQQQLPPVILASNKTQLTHLQGDKFAWPVYLMIGNISKDLHVQVSLHTTILLGYIPVGKFNNFSEKTQPIAQYQLFHHCMALILASLVNMGQSGIKMMCTDSTICWIFPILTAYLANYPEQCLIACCMENRCPLCKIDPNAGVNICGPKCDMPELLDLLVCHESQSSTVLRQEMKIIGLCPVYPPFWKDLPHTDIFQAFTPDLLHQLHKGVFKEHLVKWSMAIISDEEINARFKCMTLHPRLWQFKNGISSVSQWTGKEHKEMQKAFMGLVAGGTEPCFVQAVQAVTNFIFYSSLRSHTLHTV
;
A
#
# COMPACT_ATOMS: atom_id res chain seq x y z
N MET A 1 13.30 -0.34 -12.85
CA MET A 1 14.12 -1.47 -12.39
C MET A 1 13.98 -1.54 -10.87
N TRP A 2 12.85 -2.08 -10.42
CA TRP A 2 12.58 -2.42 -9.02
C TRP A 2 12.79 -3.91 -8.94
N THR A 3 14.04 -4.33 -8.99
CA THR A 3 14.32 -5.73 -8.76
C THR A 3 14.27 -5.93 -7.25
N ALA A 4 13.64 -7.02 -6.82
CA ALA A 4 13.71 -7.46 -5.43
C ALA A 4 15.15 -7.84 -5.03
N ASP A 5 16.16 -7.52 -5.85
CA ASP A 5 17.58 -7.81 -5.65
C ASP A 5 18.10 -7.13 -4.39
N TRP A 6 17.76 -5.85 -4.17
CA TRP A 6 18.15 -5.19 -2.91
C TRP A 6 17.60 -5.94 -1.69
N TRP A 7 16.33 -6.37 -1.76
CA TRP A 7 15.74 -7.19 -0.71
C TRP A 7 16.43 -8.55 -0.57
N TRP A 8 16.73 -9.19 -1.70
CA TRP A 8 17.37 -10.50 -1.80
C TRP A 8 18.80 -10.48 -1.26
N ASP A 9 19.51 -9.38 -1.47
CA ASP A 9 20.85 -9.14 -0.98
C ASP A 9 20.82 -8.81 0.52
N MET A 10 19.86 -7.98 0.95
CA MET A 10 19.69 -7.62 2.37
C MET A 10 19.29 -8.80 3.25
N GLN A 11 18.38 -9.67 2.81
CA GLN A 11 17.98 -10.85 3.60
C GLN A 11 19.13 -11.84 3.82
N GLN A 12 20.15 -11.86 2.95
CA GLN A 12 21.33 -12.71 3.12
C GLN A 12 22.29 -12.16 4.17
N GLN A 13 22.21 -10.86 4.45
CA GLN A 13 23.17 -10.16 5.31
C GLN A 13 22.56 -9.78 6.67
N LEU A 14 21.27 -9.46 6.72
CA LEU A 14 20.60 -8.86 7.89
C LEU A 14 19.15 -9.36 8.02
N PRO A 15 18.60 -9.46 9.23
CA PRO A 15 17.18 -9.77 9.41
C PRO A 15 16.32 -8.54 9.02
N PRO A 16 15.57 -8.60 7.90
CA PRO A 16 14.79 -7.46 7.43
C PRO A 16 13.55 -7.27 8.32
N VAL A 17 13.28 -6.02 8.72
CA VAL A 17 12.07 -5.67 9.48
C VAL A 17 10.99 -5.18 8.52
N ILE A 18 9.79 -5.74 8.65
CA ILE A 18 8.59 -5.33 7.92
C ILE A 18 7.61 -4.71 8.91
N LEU A 19 7.11 -3.52 8.59
CA LEU A 19 6.03 -2.88 9.33
C LEU A 19 4.70 -3.01 8.57
N ALA A 20 3.61 -3.00 9.31
CA ALA A 20 2.28 -2.88 8.73
C ALA A 20 1.38 -2.01 9.60
N SER A 21 0.53 -1.20 8.97
CA SER A 21 -0.46 -0.39 9.68
C SER A 21 -1.71 -0.25 8.83
N ASN A 22 -2.88 -0.30 9.47
CA ASN A 22 -4.15 -0.08 8.81
C ASN A 22 -5.11 0.58 9.80
N LYS A 23 -5.68 1.75 9.46
CA LYS A 23 -6.61 2.44 10.35
C LYS A 23 -7.79 1.53 10.66
N THR A 24 -7.97 1.23 11.94
CA THR A 24 -8.97 0.27 12.40
C THR A 24 -9.93 0.93 13.36
N GLN A 25 -11.23 0.66 13.20
CA GLN A 25 -12.25 1.06 14.17
C GLN A 25 -12.19 0.10 15.35
N LEU A 26 -11.96 0.63 16.55
CA LEU A 26 -11.83 -0.15 17.78
C LEU A 26 -13.17 -0.39 18.48
N THR A 27 -14.13 0.53 18.34
CA THR A 27 -15.47 0.40 18.92
C THR A 27 -16.55 0.69 17.89
N HIS A 28 -17.49 -0.25 17.73
CA HIS A 28 -18.63 -0.12 16.82
C HIS A 28 -19.90 0.43 17.50
N LEU A 29 -19.94 0.48 18.84
CA LEU A 29 -21.17 0.78 19.60
C LEU A 29 -21.17 2.18 20.21
N GLN A 30 -20.09 2.59 20.89
CA GLN A 30 -19.98 3.92 21.50
C GLN A 30 -18.55 4.46 21.41
N GLY A 31 -18.44 5.73 21.02
CA GLY A 31 -17.21 6.51 21.07
C GLY A 31 -16.46 6.69 19.74
N ASP A 32 -16.85 6.00 18.67
CA ASP A 32 -16.22 6.04 17.32
C ASP A 32 -14.70 6.16 17.40
N LYS A 33 -14.09 5.25 18.18
CA LYS A 33 -12.65 5.28 18.41
C LYS A 33 -11.95 4.55 17.28
N PHE A 34 -11.02 5.25 16.65
CA PHE A 34 -10.12 4.68 15.66
C PHE A 34 -8.69 4.70 16.19
N ALA A 35 -7.90 3.73 15.77
CA ALA A 35 -6.47 3.71 16.00
C ALA A 35 -5.76 3.09 14.79
N TRP A 36 -4.49 3.42 14.61
CA TRP A 36 -3.60 2.64 13.76
C TRP A 36 -2.87 1.62 14.62
N PRO A 37 -3.24 0.34 14.61
CA PRO A 37 -2.34 -0.70 15.07
C PRO A 37 -1.09 -0.72 14.19
N VAL A 38 0.08 -0.76 14.82
CA VAL A 38 1.38 -0.90 14.16
C VAL A 38 1.88 -2.30 14.44
N TYR A 39 2.07 -3.09 13.39
CA TYR A 39 2.57 -4.46 13.46
C TYR A 39 4.00 -4.52 12.96
N LEU A 40 4.78 -5.44 13.53
CA LEU A 40 6.12 -5.79 13.11
C LEU A 40 6.19 -7.28 12.75
N MET A 41 6.88 -7.55 11.66
CA MET A 41 7.20 -8.89 11.16
C MET A 41 8.69 -8.95 10.81
N ILE A 42 9.28 -10.14 10.95
CA ILE A 42 10.64 -10.39 10.44
C ILE A 42 10.52 -11.00 9.05
N GLY A 43 11.17 -10.38 8.06
CA GLY A 43 11.00 -10.76 6.65
C GLY A 43 11.72 -12.03 6.23
N ASN A 44 12.61 -12.59 7.07
CA ASN A 44 13.22 -13.91 6.82
C ASN A 44 12.29 -15.09 7.19
N ILE A 45 11.11 -14.81 7.73
CA ILE A 45 10.07 -15.80 8.00
C ILE A 45 9.21 -15.96 6.74
N SER A 46 8.95 -17.21 6.34
CA SER A 46 8.10 -17.51 5.19
C SER A 46 6.71 -16.88 5.33
N LYS A 47 6.19 -16.33 4.22
CA LYS A 47 4.85 -15.72 4.15
C LYS A 47 3.74 -16.65 4.64
N ASP A 48 3.83 -17.94 4.36
CA ASP A 48 2.81 -18.91 4.79
C ASP A 48 2.75 -19.07 6.32
N LEU A 49 3.86 -18.78 7.02
CA LEU A 49 3.90 -18.73 8.48
C LEU A 49 3.36 -17.40 9.01
N HIS A 50 3.62 -16.29 8.31
CA HIS A 50 3.06 -14.96 8.65
C HIS A 50 1.53 -14.91 8.71
N VAL A 51 0.86 -15.76 7.94
CA VAL A 51 -0.62 -15.85 7.93
C VAL A 51 -1.15 -16.72 9.08
N GLN A 52 -0.30 -17.53 9.72
CA GLN A 52 -0.70 -18.41 10.82
C GLN A 52 -0.63 -17.67 12.16
N VAL A 53 -1.76 -17.16 12.61
CA VAL A 53 -1.89 -16.39 13.86
C VAL A 53 -1.30 -17.11 15.08
N SER A 54 -1.40 -18.44 15.13
CA SER A 54 -0.89 -19.28 16.23
C SER A 54 0.65 -19.31 16.34
N LEU A 55 1.38 -18.92 15.29
CA LEU A 55 2.84 -18.92 15.27
C LEU A 55 3.45 -17.61 15.78
N HIS A 56 2.63 -16.60 16.07
CA HIS A 56 3.06 -15.31 16.63
C HIS A 56 4.22 -14.64 15.86
N THR A 57 4.28 -14.86 14.53
CA THR A 57 5.30 -14.28 13.63
C THR A 57 5.08 -12.79 13.35
N THR A 58 3.90 -12.28 13.71
CA THR A 58 3.49 -10.88 13.62
C THR A 58 3.23 -10.36 15.02
N ILE A 59 3.93 -9.30 15.42
CA ILE A 59 3.85 -8.71 16.76
C ILE A 59 3.22 -7.32 16.66
N LEU A 60 2.25 -7.02 17.52
CA LEU A 60 1.70 -5.67 17.66
C LEU A 60 2.67 -4.82 18.50
N LEU A 61 3.22 -3.75 17.91
CA LEU A 61 4.09 -2.80 18.60
C LEU A 61 3.31 -1.77 19.42
N GLY A 62 2.14 -1.38 18.95
CA GLY A 62 1.31 -0.40 19.65
C GLY A 62 0.13 0.11 18.83
N TYR A 63 -0.68 0.95 19.46
CA TYR A 63 -1.80 1.65 18.83
C TYR A 63 -1.51 3.14 18.79
N ILE A 64 -1.50 3.71 17.58
CA ILE A 64 -1.41 5.16 17.40
C ILE A 64 -2.83 5.74 17.42
N PRO A 65 -3.12 6.73 18.29
CA PRO A 65 -4.45 7.29 18.41
C PRO A 65 -4.84 8.10 17.18
N VAL A 66 -6.09 7.95 16.74
CA VAL A 66 -6.70 8.83 15.74
C VAL A 66 -7.39 9.97 16.49
N GLY A 67 -6.68 11.09 16.63
CA GLY A 67 -7.23 12.30 17.25
C GLY A 67 -8.31 12.95 16.38
N LYS A 68 -9.34 13.53 17.01
CA LYS A 68 -10.34 14.35 16.31
C LYS A 68 -9.87 15.77 16.02
N PHE A 69 -8.94 16.31 16.81
CA PHE A 69 -8.34 17.63 16.59
C PHE A 69 -9.36 18.78 16.37
N ASN A 70 -10.51 18.76 17.06
CA ASN A 70 -11.61 19.74 16.90
C ASN A 70 -11.20 21.20 17.13
N ASN A 71 -10.07 21.45 17.80
CA ASN A 71 -9.55 22.79 18.07
C ASN A 71 -8.70 23.35 16.90
N PHE A 72 -8.44 22.54 15.87
CA PHE A 72 -7.74 22.95 14.66
C PHE A 72 -8.75 23.38 13.59
N SER A 73 -8.31 24.24 12.67
CA SER A 73 -9.09 24.54 11.47
C SER A 73 -9.18 23.31 10.58
N GLU A 74 -10.24 23.19 9.77
CA GLU A 74 -10.40 22.08 8.81
C GLU A 74 -9.18 21.90 7.88
N LYS A 75 -8.45 23.00 7.58
CA LYS A 75 -7.24 22.97 6.74
C LYS A 75 -6.01 22.44 7.48
N THR A 76 -5.94 22.61 8.80
CA THR A 76 -4.77 22.23 9.60
C THR A 76 -4.96 20.90 10.33
N GLN A 77 -6.21 20.46 10.49
CA GLN A 77 -6.57 19.21 11.14
C GLN A 77 -5.89 17.97 10.53
N PRO A 78 -5.82 17.78 9.18
CA PRO A 78 -5.12 16.64 8.59
C PRO A 78 -3.61 16.69 8.86
N ILE A 79 -3.01 17.88 8.81
CA ILE A 79 -1.58 18.07 9.07
C ILE A 79 -1.24 17.71 10.52
N ALA A 80 -2.05 18.16 11.48
CA ALA A 80 -1.88 17.82 12.89
C ALA A 80 -1.99 16.31 13.13
N GLN A 81 -2.88 15.64 12.41
CA GLN A 81 -3.02 14.18 12.46
C GLN A 81 -1.78 13.47 11.89
N TYR A 82 -1.22 13.96 10.78
CA TYR A 82 0.03 13.43 10.23
C TYR A 82 1.18 13.63 11.23
N GLN A 83 1.32 14.83 11.79
CA GLN A 83 2.35 15.11 12.80
C GLN A 83 2.25 14.19 14.02
N LEU A 84 1.04 13.95 14.54
CA LEU A 84 0.83 13.01 15.63
C LEU A 84 1.24 11.58 15.25
N PHE A 85 0.86 11.12 14.05
CA PHE A 85 1.25 9.79 13.57
C PHE A 85 2.78 9.65 13.49
N HIS A 86 3.46 10.60 12.85
CA HIS A 86 4.92 10.57 12.73
C HIS A 86 5.62 10.69 14.08
N HIS A 87 5.11 11.52 15.00
CA HIS A 87 5.65 11.60 16.35
C HIS A 87 5.52 10.26 17.10
N CYS A 88 4.33 9.64 17.09
CA CYS A 88 4.12 8.34 17.72
C CYS A 88 4.96 7.23 17.07
N MET A 89 5.07 7.20 15.74
CA MET A 89 5.94 6.25 15.03
C MET A 89 7.41 6.43 15.42
N ALA A 90 7.90 7.65 15.55
CA ALA A 90 9.28 7.91 15.98
C ALA A 90 9.53 7.36 17.39
N LEU A 91 8.58 7.54 18.32
CA LEU A 91 8.67 6.95 19.67
C LEU A 91 8.67 5.42 19.65
N ILE A 92 7.79 4.81 18.85
CA ILE A 92 7.69 3.35 18.72
C ILE A 92 8.98 2.75 18.12
N LEU A 93 9.58 3.44 17.14
CA LEU A 93 10.75 2.94 16.41
C LEU A 93 12.10 3.43 16.97
N ALA A 94 12.12 4.17 18.08
CA ALA A 94 13.37 4.68 18.67
C ALA A 94 14.38 3.57 18.97
N SER A 95 13.92 2.41 19.45
CA SER A 95 14.79 1.24 19.67
C SER A 95 15.33 0.67 18.36
N LEU A 96 14.50 0.60 17.31
CA LEU A 96 14.91 0.13 15.99
C LEU A 96 15.98 1.03 15.39
N VAL A 97 15.84 2.35 15.50
CA VAL A 97 16.85 3.32 15.05
C VAL A 97 18.19 3.06 15.74
N ASN A 98 18.20 2.96 17.08
CA ASN A 98 19.41 2.72 17.84
C ASN A 98 20.09 1.39 17.46
N MET A 99 19.30 0.31 17.34
CA MET A 99 19.79 -1.01 16.96
C MET A 99 20.27 -1.05 15.51
N GLY A 100 19.61 -0.34 14.60
CA GLY A 100 20.02 -0.29 13.19
C GLY A 100 21.32 0.50 12.97
N GLN A 101 21.68 1.41 13.88
CA GLN A 101 22.94 2.18 13.83
C GLN A 101 24.09 1.46 14.55
N SER A 102 23.84 0.96 15.75
CA SER A 102 24.88 0.38 16.63
C SER A 102 24.97 -1.15 16.57
N GLY A 103 23.97 -1.79 15.95
CA GLY A 103 23.80 -3.24 15.95
C GLY A 103 23.39 -3.77 17.33
N ILE A 104 22.88 -4.99 17.37
CA ILE A 104 22.56 -5.71 18.59
C ILE A 104 23.10 -7.13 18.52
N LYS A 105 23.63 -7.64 19.64
CA LYS A 105 24.04 -9.05 19.73
C LYS A 105 22.80 -9.89 20.01
N MET A 106 22.48 -10.82 19.12
CA MET A 106 21.34 -11.71 19.25
C MET A 106 21.77 -13.15 19.05
N MET A 107 21.21 -14.06 19.86
CA MET A 107 21.40 -15.49 19.66
C MET A 107 20.53 -15.96 18.49
N CYS A 108 21.16 -16.52 17.47
CA CYS A 108 20.51 -17.14 16.33
C CYS A 108 19.98 -18.54 16.68
N THR A 109 19.22 -19.12 15.75
CA THR A 109 18.61 -20.46 15.91
C THR A 109 19.63 -21.60 16.02
N ASP A 110 20.85 -21.38 15.54
CA ASP A 110 21.99 -22.29 15.66
C ASP A 110 22.81 -22.07 16.95
N SER A 111 22.28 -21.30 17.90
CA SER A 111 22.94 -20.90 19.16
C SER A 111 24.20 -20.04 18.99
N THR A 112 24.49 -19.55 17.78
CA THR A 112 25.57 -18.58 17.56
C THR A 112 25.10 -17.18 17.94
N ILE A 113 26.00 -16.36 18.50
CA ILE A 113 25.69 -14.96 18.80
C ILE A 113 26.15 -14.13 17.59
N CYS A 114 25.18 -13.59 16.86
CA CYS A 114 25.43 -12.73 15.72
C CYS A 114 25.24 -11.26 16.11
N TRP A 115 26.10 -10.40 15.56
CA TRP A 115 25.90 -8.95 15.63
C TRP A 115 25.02 -8.54 14.46
N ILE A 116 23.77 -8.22 14.73
CA ILE A 116 22.73 -7.96 13.73
C ILE A 116 22.35 -6.48 13.71
N PHE A 117 22.01 -5.97 12.53
CA PHE A 117 21.53 -4.60 12.31
C PHE A 117 20.11 -4.68 11.73
N PRO A 118 19.05 -4.60 12.57
CA PRO A 118 17.69 -4.62 12.08
C PRO A 118 17.39 -3.32 11.34
N ILE A 119 16.97 -3.44 10.07
CA ILE A 119 16.68 -2.31 9.19
C ILE A 119 15.21 -2.41 8.73
N LEU A 120 14.53 -1.27 8.66
CA LEU A 120 13.19 -1.21 8.05
C LEU A 120 13.34 -1.38 6.54
N THR A 121 12.68 -2.39 6.00
CA THR A 121 12.87 -2.78 4.60
C THR A 121 11.56 -2.74 3.82
N ALA A 122 10.42 -2.98 4.47
CA ALA A 122 9.10 -2.85 3.86
C ALA A 122 8.06 -2.30 4.83
N TYR A 123 7.10 -1.56 4.30
CA TYR A 123 5.93 -1.06 5.02
C TYR A 123 4.67 -1.42 4.24
N LEU A 124 3.91 -2.39 4.77
CA LEU A 124 2.62 -2.79 4.25
C LEU A 124 1.54 -1.78 4.69
N ALA A 125 1.03 -1.03 3.72
CA ALA A 125 -0.02 -0.06 3.91
C ALA A 125 -0.88 0.05 2.64
N ASN A 126 -2.17 0.30 2.80
CA ASN A 126 -3.06 0.74 1.73
C ASN A 126 -2.75 2.21 1.34
N TYR A 127 -3.33 2.66 0.23
CA TYR A 127 -2.96 3.94 -0.38
C TYR A 127 -3.05 5.19 0.55
N PRO A 128 -4.14 5.43 1.30
CA PRO A 128 -4.20 6.59 2.20
C PRO A 128 -3.10 6.56 3.27
N GLU A 129 -2.83 5.38 3.83
CA GLU A 129 -1.76 5.15 4.79
C GLU A 129 -0.36 5.28 4.17
N GLN A 130 -0.16 4.89 2.90
CA GLN A 130 1.08 5.17 2.17
C GLN A 130 1.31 6.67 2.04
N CYS A 131 0.25 7.44 1.71
CA CYS A 131 0.35 8.90 1.65
C CYS A 131 0.70 9.50 3.02
N LEU A 132 0.06 9.01 4.09
CA LEU A 132 0.38 9.39 5.47
C LEU A 132 1.86 9.16 5.78
N ILE A 133 2.37 7.94 5.57
CA ILE A 133 3.77 7.55 5.84
C ILE A 133 4.76 8.37 4.99
N ALA A 134 4.42 8.63 3.73
CA ALA A 134 5.24 9.38 2.77
C ALA A 134 5.25 10.90 3.04
N CYS A 135 4.47 11.39 4.00
CA CYS A 135 4.16 12.81 4.15
C CYS A 135 3.56 13.41 2.87
N CYS A 136 2.82 12.63 2.10
CA CYS A 136 2.24 13.00 0.82
C CYS A 136 0.76 13.37 0.99
N MET A 137 0.28 14.34 0.20
CA MET A 137 -1.14 14.66 0.14
C MET A 137 -1.92 13.48 -0.45
N GLU A 138 -3.17 13.31 0.00
CA GLU A 138 -4.09 12.35 -0.63
C GLU A 138 -4.38 12.75 -2.09
N ASN A 139 -4.61 11.77 -2.95
CA ASN A 139 -4.73 11.90 -4.41
C ASN A 139 -3.42 12.24 -5.16
N ARG A 140 -2.26 12.18 -4.49
CA ARG A 140 -0.93 12.26 -5.11
C ARG A 140 -0.22 10.90 -5.08
N CYS A 141 0.84 10.75 -5.86
CA CYS A 141 1.65 9.54 -5.88
C CYS A 141 2.65 9.57 -4.72
N PRO A 142 2.61 8.65 -3.74
CA PRO A 142 3.59 8.64 -2.64
C PRO A 142 5.01 8.31 -3.12
N LEU A 143 5.16 7.75 -4.32
CA LEU A 143 6.43 7.31 -4.91
C LEU A 143 7.05 8.32 -5.89
N CYS A 144 6.27 9.30 -6.34
CA CYS A 144 6.65 10.13 -7.49
C CYS A 144 6.02 11.52 -7.43
N LYS A 145 6.76 12.52 -7.91
CA LYS A 145 6.37 13.93 -7.90
C LYS A 145 5.50 14.29 -9.12
N ILE A 146 4.58 13.40 -9.50
CA ILE A 146 3.70 13.59 -10.66
C ILE A 146 2.50 14.48 -10.30
N ASP A 147 2.07 15.32 -11.25
CA ASP A 147 0.81 16.03 -11.13
C ASP A 147 -0.37 15.06 -11.28
N PRO A 148 -1.40 15.12 -10.43
CA PRO A 148 -2.55 14.22 -10.50
C PRO A 148 -3.33 14.37 -11.81
N ASN A 149 -3.18 15.50 -12.50
CA ASN A 149 -3.82 15.78 -13.79
C ASN A 149 -2.84 15.66 -14.96
N ALA A 150 -1.66 15.06 -14.78
CA ALA A 150 -0.69 14.88 -15.85
C ALA A 150 -1.24 14.03 -17.02
N GLY A 151 -2.30 13.25 -16.80
CA GLY A 151 -2.92 12.40 -17.82
C GLY A 151 -2.44 10.95 -17.74
N VAL A 152 -2.63 10.20 -18.83
CA VAL A 152 -2.40 8.75 -18.87
C VAL A 152 -1.00 8.44 -19.38
N ASN A 153 -0.36 7.40 -18.84
CA ASN A 153 0.93 6.88 -19.28
C ASN A 153 2.12 7.85 -19.15
N ILE A 154 2.07 8.74 -18.15
CA ILE A 154 3.19 9.62 -17.79
C ILE A 154 3.84 9.09 -16.52
N CYS A 155 5.16 8.93 -16.55
CA CYS A 155 5.96 8.61 -15.38
C CYS A 155 6.60 9.89 -14.85
N GLY A 156 6.25 10.26 -13.62
CA GLY A 156 6.90 11.38 -12.94
C GLY A 156 8.26 11.01 -12.35
N PRO A 157 9.11 12.01 -12.05
CA PRO A 157 10.34 11.77 -11.30
C PRO A 157 10.03 11.16 -9.94
N LYS A 158 10.87 10.23 -9.49
CA LYS A 158 10.71 9.57 -8.19
C LYS A 158 10.92 10.56 -7.05
N CYS A 159 10.28 10.29 -5.92
CA CYS A 159 10.58 10.98 -4.67
C CYS A 159 12.00 10.64 -4.23
N ASP A 160 12.73 11.65 -3.76
CA ASP A 160 14.09 11.49 -3.21
C ASP A 160 14.07 11.88 -1.73
N MET A 161 14.56 11.00 -0.87
CA MET A 161 14.53 11.17 0.58
C MET A 161 15.29 12.43 1.05
N PRO A 162 16.57 12.63 0.66
CA PRO A 162 17.31 13.85 0.99
C PRO A 162 16.62 15.13 0.52
N GLU A 163 16.19 15.19 -0.75
CA GLU A 163 15.49 16.37 -1.31
C GLU A 163 14.25 16.75 -0.48
N LEU A 164 13.41 15.76 -0.14
CA LEU A 164 12.19 16.02 0.63
C LEU A 164 12.48 16.38 2.09
N LEU A 165 13.51 15.79 2.70
CA LEU A 165 13.96 16.18 4.04
C LEU A 165 14.45 17.63 4.09
N ASP A 166 15.24 18.05 3.09
CA ASP A 166 15.72 19.42 2.99
C ASP A 166 14.55 20.41 2.88
N LEU A 167 13.54 20.11 2.05
CA LEU A 167 12.33 20.92 1.94
C LEU A 167 11.56 21.01 3.27
N LEU A 168 11.45 19.91 4.03
CA LEU A 168 10.79 19.90 5.34
C LEU A 168 11.57 20.73 6.38
N VAL A 169 12.90 20.63 6.38
CA VAL A 169 13.78 21.43 7.26
C VAL A 169 13.71 22.92 6.91
N CYS A 170 13.73 23.25 5.61
CA CYS A 170 13.59 24.63 5.14
C CYS A 170 12.21 25.21 5.51
N HIS A 171 11.14 24.43 5.36
CA HIS A 171 9.80 24.86 5.75
C HIS A 171 9.68 25.12 7.26
N GLU A 172 10.27 24.25 8.10
CA GLU A 172 10.26 24.41 9.55
C GLU A 172 11.07 25.63 10.02
N SER A 173 12.22 25.89 9.41
CA SER A 173 13.09 27.01 9.77
C SER A 173 12.62 28.35 9.22
N GLN A 174 12.16 28.39 7.96
CA GLN A 174 11.78 29.61 7.24
C GLN A 174 10.61 29.34 6.28
N SER A 175 9.40 29.23 6.83
CA SER A 175 8.19 29.07 6.01
C SER A 175 7.93 30.31 5.12
N SER A 176 8.28 30.22 3.83
CA SER A 176 7.96 31.23 2.80
C SER A 176 6.77 30.82 1.93
N THR A 177 6.13 31.79 1.27
CA THR A 177 5.05 31.53 0.31
C THR A 177 5.51 30.69 -0.89
N VAL A 178 6.74 30.91 -1.34
CA VAL A 178 7.38 30.17 -2.44
C VAL A 178 7.58 28.70 -2.07
N LEU A 179 8.14 28.42 -0.89
CA LEU A 179 8.33 27.05 -0.41
C LEU A 179 7.01 26.29 -0.26
N ARG A 180 5.96 26.94 0.27
CA ARG A 180 4.63 26.34 0.36
C ARG A 180 4.06 25.99 -1.01
N GLN A 181 4.32 26.82 -2.03
CA GLN A 181 3.89 26.54 -3.40
C GLN A 181 4.65 25.35 -4.00
N GLU A 182 5.97 25.31 -3.80
CA GLU A 182 6.83 24.20 -4.24
C GLU A 182 6.39 22.86 -3.62
N MET A 183 6.22 22.82 -2.29
CA MET A 183 5.70 21.64 -1.58
C MET A 183 4.32 21.23 -2.10
N LYS A 184 3.45 22.18 -2.41
CA LYS A 184 2.12 21.89 -2.98
C LYS A 184 2.19 21.32 -4.39
N ILE A 185 3.14 21.76 -5.22
CA ILE A 185 3.34 21.24 -6.58
C ILE A 185 3.72 19.77 -6.53
N ILE A 186 4.66 19.40 -5.66
CA ILE A 186 5.10 18.01 -5.48
C ILE A 186 4.16 17.18 -4.60
N GLY A 187 3.20 17.82 -3.91
CA GLY A 187 2.24 17.16 -3.04
C GLY A 187 2.77 16.78 -1.66
N LEU A 188 3.79 17.48 -1.16
CA LEU A 188 4.39 17.24 0.16
C LEU A 188 3.63 17.99 1.26
N CYS A 189 3.26 17.27 2.32
CA CYS A 189 2.67 17.80 3.53
C CYS A 189 3.78 18.29 4.50
N PRO A 190 3.60 19.43 5.18
CA PRO A 190 4.60 19.98 6.10
C PRO A 190 4.62 19.24 7.44
N VAL A 191 5.25 18.06 7.45
CA VAL A 191 5.36 17.17 8.61
C VAL A 191 6.84 17.02 8.97
N TYR A 192 7.26 17.65 10.06
CA TYR A 192 8.64 17.59 10.51
C TYR A 192 8.74 17.38 12.04
N PRO A 193 9.68 16.54 12.52
CA PRO A 193 10.43 15.56 11.74
C PRO A 193 9.54 14.37 11.33
N PRO A 194 9.65 13.85 10.09
CA PRO A 194 9.02 12.59 9.77
C PRO A 194 9.75 11.44 10.50
N PHE A 195 9.01 10.43 10.99
CA PHE A 195 9.58 9.31 11.76
C PHE A 195 10.75 8.59 11.07
N TRP A 196 10.75 8.57 9.74
CA TRP A 196 11.75 7.87 8.94
C TRP A 196 13.05 8.66 8.74
N LYS A 197 13.11 9.91 9.22
CA LYS A 197 14.31 10.77 9.14
C LYS A 197 15.56 10.09 9.70
N ASP A 198 15.42 9.43 10.85
CA ASP A 198 16.55 8.87 11.59
C ASP A 198 16.72 7.35 11.36
N LEU A 199 15.89 6.73 10.50
CA LEU A 199 15.99 5.31 10.20
C LEU A 199 17.26 5.04 9.39
N PRO A 200 18.18 4.19 9.89
CA PRO A 200 19.41 3.89 9.18
C PRO A 200 19.13 3.02 7.96
N HIS A 201 19.86 3.27 6.87
CA HIS A 201 19.88 2.43 5.65
C HIS A 201 18.48 2.15 5.06
N THR A 202 17.52 3.05 5.31
CA THR A 202 16.11 2.91 4.90
C THR A 202 15.74 4.01 3.92
N ASP A 203 15.18 3.64 2.78
CA ASP A 203 14.44 4.55 1.89
C ASP A 203 12.95 4.24 2.00
N ILE A 204 12.18 5.16 2.60
CA ILE A 204 10.75 4.93 2.85
C ILE A 204 9.96 4.78 1.55
N PHE A 205 10.37 5.45 0.47
CA PHE A 205 9.68 5.37 -0.82
C PHE A 205 9.92 4.03 -1.50
N GLN A 206 11.05 3.36 -1.21
CA GLN A 206 11.30 2.00 -1.68
C GLN A 206 10.66 0.92 -0.79
N ALA A 207 10.32 1.25 0.45
CA ALA A 207 9.72 0.31 1.40
C ALA A 207 8.23 0.01 1.10
N PHE A 208 7.54 0.81 0.30
CA PHE A 208 6.13 0.57 0.00
C PHE A 208 5.94 -0.64 -0.91
N THR A 209 5.08 -1.56 -0.47
CA THR A 209 4.67 -2.72 -1.27
C THR A 209 3.32 -2.48 -1.93
N PRO A 210 3.08 -2.99 -3.16
CA PRO A 210 1.77 -2.92 -3.79
C PRO A 210 0.68 -3.62 -2.96
N ASP A 211 -0.45 -2.96 -2.77
CA ASP A 211 -1.65 -3.56 -2.17
C ASP A 211 -2.49 -4.21 -3.27
N LEU A 212 -2.31 -5.52 -3.47
CA LEU A 212 -3.04 -6.27 -4.49
C LEU A 212 -4.56 -6.13 -4.36
N LEU A 213 -5.09 -6.03 -3.13
CA LEU A 213 -6.52 -5.93 -2.92
C LEU A 213 -7.05 -4.56 -3.31
N HIS A 214 -6.53 -3.49 -2.71
CA HIS A 214 -7.07 -2.15 -2.91
C HIS A 214 -6.63 -1.54 -4.24
N GLN A 215 -5.37 -1.72 -4.65
CA GLN A 215 -4.86 -1.12 -5.88
C GLN A 215 -5.24 -1.93 -7.11
N LEU A 216 -5.04 -3.26 -7.11
CA LEU A 216 -5.28 -4.07 -8.31
C LEU A 216 -6.72 -4.58 -8.43
N HIS A 217 -7.18 -5.38 -7.48
CA HIS A 217 -8.51 -6.01 -7.57
C HIS A 217 -9.66 -5.01 -7.47
N LYS A 218 -9.59 -4.07 -6.51
CA LYS A 218 -10.61 -3.02 -6.34
C LYS A 218 -10.37 -1.86 -7.31
N GLY A 219 -9.18 -1.26 -7.30
CA GLY A 219 -8.87 -0.10 -8.14
C GLY A 219 -8.86 -0.43 -9.64
N VAL A 220 -7.76 -1.01 -10.13
CA VAL A 220 -7.55 -1.24 -11.57
C VAL A 220 -8.65 -2.10 -12.19
N PHE A 221 -8.97 -3.25 -11.58
CA PHE A 221 -9.95 -4.17 -12.16
C PHE A 221 -11.38 -3.64 -12.00
N LYS A 222 -11.87 -3.45 -10.77
CA LYS A 222 -13.30 -3.17 -10.54
C LYS A 222 -13.68 -1.70 -10.79
N GLU A 223 -12.88 -0.73 -10.35
CA GLU A 223 -13.23 0.70 -10.54
C GLU A 223 -12.91 1.22 -11.95
N HIS A 224 -11.97 0.62 -12.68
CA HIS A 224 -11.65 1.01 -14.06
C HIS A 224 -12.07 -0.03 -15.10
N LEU A 225 -11.46 -1.21 -15.11
CA LEU A 225 -11.63 -2.18 -16.20
C LEU A 225 -13.09 -2.63 -16.37
N VAL A 226 -13.78 -2.94 -15.27
CA VAL A 226 -15.20 -3.34 -15.28
C VAL A 226 -16.08 -2.18 -15.76
N LYS A 227 -15.89 -0.96 -15.21
CA LYS A 227 -16.68 0.21 -15.61
C LYS A 227 -16.48 0.57 -17.09
N TRP A 228 -15.26 0.53 -17.59
CA TRP A 228 -14.98 0.76 -19.01
C TRP A 228 -15.61 -0.30 -19.90
N SER A 229 -15.55 -1.57 -19.49
CA SER A 229 -16.20 -2.66 -20.24
C SER A 229 -17.71 -2.47 -20.28
N MET A 230 -18.34 -2.07 -19.16
CA MET A 230 -19.78 -1.76 -19.11
C MET A 230 -20.14 -0.55 -19.96
N ALA A 231 -19.27 0.47 -20.04
CA ALA A 231 -19.49 1.62 -20.91
C ALA A 231 -19.38 1.27 -22.42
N ILE A 232 -18.52 0.32 -22.77
CA ILE A 232 -18.27 -0.08 -24.17
C ILE A 232 -19.30 -1.12 -24.65
N ILE A 233 -19.61 -2.11 -23.82
CA ILE A 233 -20.49 -3.24 -24.19
C ILE A 233 -21.96 -2.96 -23.84
N SER A 234 -22.21 -2.15 -22.80
CA SER A 234 -23.47 -1.95 -22.04
C SER A 234 -23.54 -2.74 -20.73
N ASP A 235 -24.19 -2.13 -19.75
CA ASP A 235 -24.49 -2.72 -18.44
C ASP A 235 -25.41 -3.94 -18.60
N GLU A 236 -26.44 -3.78 -19.43
CA GLU A 236 -27.47 -4.79 -19.68
C GLU A 236 -26.86 -6.08 -20.24
N GLU A 237 -25.98 -5.95 -21.24
CA GLU A 237 -25.34 -7.10 -21.89
C GLU A 237 -24.35 -7.81 -20.94
N ILE A 238 -23.51 -7.08 -20.19
CA ILE A 238 -22.60 -7.70 -19.23
C ILE A 238 -23.40 -8.46 -18.14
N ASN A 239 -24.48 -7.88 -17.63
CA ASN A 239 -25.33 -8.55 -16.65
C ASN A 239 -26.06 -9.75 -17.23
N ALA A 240 -26.55 -9.68 -18.47
CA ALA A 240 -27.13 -10.81 -19.17
C ALA A 240 -26.13 -11.97 -19.29
N ARG A 241 -24.88 -11.67 -19.66
CA ARG A 241 -23.81 -12.68 -19.73
C ARG A 241 -23.46 -13.29 -18.38
N PHE A 242 -23.39 -12.49 -17.31
CA PHE A 242 -23.20 -13.02 -15.94
C PHE A 242 -24.33 -13.99 -15.53
N LYS A 243 -25.58 -13.67 -15.89
CA LYS A 243 -26.76 -14.51 -15.60
C LYS A 243 -26.76 -15.81 -16.42
N CYS A 244 -26.33 -15.74 -17.68
CA CYS A 244 -26.27 -16.88 -18.61
C CYS A 244 -25.03 -17.76 -18.44
N MET A 245 -24.07 -17.38 -17.60
CA MET A 245 -22.84 -18.13 -17.40
C MET A 245 -23.13 -19.57 -16.94
N THR A 246 -22.51 -20.53 -17.63
CA THR A 246 -22.66 -21.96 -17.31
C THR A 246 -22.16 -22.27 -15.91
N LEU A 247 -22.88 -23.13 -15.21
CA LEU A 247 -22.46 -23.62 -13.90
C LEU A 247 -21.13 -24.37 -14.01
N HIS A 248 -20.15 -23.93 -13.24
CA HIS A 248 -18.86 -24.59 -13.13
C HIS A 248 -18.46 -24.68 -11.64
N PRO A 249 -18.01 -25.83 -11.13
CA PRO A 249 -17.72 -26.02 -9.70
C PRO A 249 -16.69 -25.04 -9.11
N ARG A 250 -15.84 -24.44 -9.96
CA ARG A 250 -14.78 -23.51 -9.55
C ARG A 250 -15.10 -22.03 -9.82
N LEU A 251 -16.28 -21.71 -10.35
CA LEU A 251 -16.68 -20.33 -10.64
C LEU A 251 -17.94 -19.97 -9.86
N TRP A 252 -17.97 -18.76 -9.32
CA TRP A 252 -19.14 -18.22 -8.66
C TRP A 252 -20.20 -17.77 -9.66
N GLN A 253 -21.47 -18.09 -9.39
CA GLN A 253 -22.58 -17.65 -10.23
C GLN A 253 -23.17 -16.33 -9.74
N PHE A 254 -23.15 -15.30 -10.59
CA PHE A 254 -23.79 -14.01 -10.34
C PHE A 254 -25.23 -14.00 -10.88
N LYS A 255 -26.14 -14.71 -10.19
CA LYS A 255 -27.54 -14.93 -10.65
C LYS A 255 -28.34 -13.67 -10.91
N ASN A 256 -28.02 -12.57 -10.23
CA ASN A 256 -28.67 -11.27 -10.41
C ASN A 256 -27.83 -10.31 -11.26
N GLY A 257 -26.72 -10.78 -11.83
CA GLY A 257 -25.69 -9.93 -12.40
C GLY A 257 -24.83 -9.27 -11.32
N ILE A 258 -24.10 -8.22 -11.70
CA ILE A 258 -23.16 -7.50 -10.83
C ILE A 258 -23.65 -6.11 -10.43
N SER A 259 -24.58 -5.52 -11.17
CA SER A 259 -25.01 -4.12 -10.96
C SER A 259 -25.89 -3.93 -9.73
N SER A 260 -26.52 -5.01 -9.23
CA SER A 260 -27.29 -4.97 -7.99
C SER A 260 -26.42 -5.04 -6.72
N VAL A 261 -25.11 -5.31 -6.85
CA VAL A 261 -24.22 -5.51 -5.70
C VAL A 261 -23.70 -4.15 -5.22
N SER A 262 -24.27 -3.64 -4.13
CA SER A 262 -23.88 -2.38 -3.51
C SER A 262 -22.61 -2.48 -2.68
N GLN A 263 -22.37 -3.62 -2.03
CA GLN A 263 -21.19 -3.88 -1.21
C GLN A 263 -20.48 -5.13 -1.70
N TRP A 264 -19.20 -4.98 -2.01
CA TRP A 264 -18.36 -6.06 -2.51
C TRP A 264 -17.34 -6.50 -1.46
N THR A 265 -17.23 -7.80 -1.25
CA THR A 265 -16.16 -8.43 -0.49
C THR A 265 -14.94 -8.72 -1.38
N GLY A 266 -13.76 -8.87 -0.77
CA GLY A 266 -12.55 -9.23 -1.50
C GLY A 266 -12.66 -10.58 -2.23
N LYS A 267 -13.45 -11.52 -1.69
CA LYS A 267 -13.72 -12.81 -2.34
C LYS A 267 -14.56 -12.62 -3.61
N GLU A 268 -15.63 -11.84 -3.53
CA GLU A 268 -16.50 -11.58 -4.69
C GLU A 268 -15.77 -10.86 -5.83
N HIS A 269 -14.86 -9.92 -5.52
CA HIS A 269 -14.00 -9.30 -6.54
C HIS A 269 -13.16 -10.34 -7.29
N LYS A 270 -12.52 -11.26 -6.56
CA LYS A 270 -11.68 -12.31 -7.17
C LYS A 270 -12.52 -13.28 -8.00
N GLU A 271 -13.71 -13.65 -7.53
CA GLU A 271 -14.60 -14.53 -8.29
C GLU A 271 -15.14 -13.86 -9.56
N MET A 272 -15.51 -12.58 -9.50
CA MET A 272 -15.88 -11.79 -10.67
C MET A 272 -14.74 -11.78 -11.70
N GLN A 273 -13.52 -11.52 -11.24
CA GLN A 273 -12.34 -11.43 -12.10
C GLN A 273 -12.02 -12.73 -12.84
N LYS A 274 -12.24 -13.90 -12.20
CA LYS A 274 -12.07 -15.21 -12.86
C LYS A 274 -13.00 -15.41 -14.06
N ALA A 275 -14.23 -14.92 -13.97
CA ALA A 275 -15.23 -15.06 -15.02
C ALA A 275 -15.13 -13.97 -16.10
N PHE A 276 -14.58 -12.80 -15.73
CA PHE A 276 -14.70 -11.57 -16.52
C PHE A 276 -14.22 -11.69 -17.97
N MET A 277 -13.12 -12.40 -18.21
CA MET A 277 -12.59 -12.61 -19.56
C MET A 277 -13.60 -13.25 -20.52
N GLY A 278 -14.32 -14.28 -20.06
CA GLY A 278 -15.33 -14.95 -20.88
C GLY A 278 -16.53 -14.05 -21.18
N LEU A 279 -16.80 -13.07 -20.30
CA LEU A 279 -17.95 -12.17 -20.42
C LEU A 279 -17.67 -11.03 -21.41
N VAL A 280 -16.42 -10.57 -21.51
CA VAL A 280 -16.03 -9.52 -22.48
C VAL A 280 -15.82 -10.10 -23.88
N ALA A 281 -15.46 -11.39 -23.98
CA ALA A 281 -15.21 -12.06 -25.26
C ALA A 281 -16.43 -11.97 -26.21
N GLY A 282 -16.20 -11.51 -27.44
CA GLY A 282 -17.25 -11.36 -28.45
C GLY A 282 -18.31 -10.29 -28.17
N GLY A 283 -18.11 -9.43 -27.16
CA GLY A 283 -18.99 -8.28 -26.88
C GLY A 283 -18.48 -6.95 -27.42
N THR A 284 -17.26 -6.92 -27.96
CA THR A 284 -16.54 -5.69 -28.32
C THR A 284 -15.38 -5.99 -29.28
N GLU A 285 -14.69 -4.93 -29.72
CA GLU A 285 -13.54 -5.01 -30.61
C GLU A 285 -12.40 -5.89 -30.04
N PRO A 286 -11.72 -6.70 -30.87
CA PRO A 286 -10.65 -7.58 -30.41
C PRO A 286 -9.54 -6.89 -29.63
N CYS A 287 -9.22 -5.63 -29.97
CA CYS A 287 -8.19 -4.85 -29.28
C CYS A 287 -8.54 -4.58 -27.81
N PHE A 288 -9.82 -4.32 -27.49
CA PHE A 288 -10.25 -4.10 -26.12
C PHE A 288 -10.23 -5.41 -25.32
N VAL A 289 -10.64 -6.53 -25.95
CA VAL A 289 -10.54 -7.86 -25.32
C VAL A 289 -9.09 -8.18 -24.95
N GLN A 290 -8.12 -7.88 -25.83
CA GLN A 290 -6.69 -8.04 -25.54
C GLN A 290 -6.22 -7.16 -24.37
N ALA A 291 -6.71 -5.92 -24.27
CA ALA A 291 -6.39 -5.04 -23.14
C ALA A 291 -6.92 -5.61 -21.81
N VAL A 292 -8.18 -6.11 -21.80
CA VAL A 292 -8.76 -6.78 -20.63
C VAL A 292 -7.96 -8.02 -20.25
N GLN A 293 -7.51 -8.80 -21.24
CA GLN A 293 -6.66 -9.97 -21.03
C GLN A 293 -5.32 -9.61 -20.41
N ALA A 294 -4.63 -8.60 -20.96
CA ALA A 294 -3.33 -8.16 -20.47
C ALA A 294 -3.40 -7.70 -19.01
N VAL A 295 -4.38 -6.87 -18.66
CA VAL A 295 -4.59 -6.39 -17.29
C VAL A 295 -4.95 -7.55 -16.35
N THR A 296 -5.86 -8.43 -16.76
CA THR A 296 -6.28 -9.56 -15.93
C THR A 296 -5.13 -10.54 -15.68
N ASN A 297 -4.34 -10.85 -16.70
CA ASN A 297 -3.15 -11.69 -16.58
C ASN A 297 -2.11 -11.05 -15.65
N PHE A 298 -1.84 -9.75 -15.80
CA PHE A 298 -0.93 -9.04 -14.90
C PHE A 298 -1.36 -9.14 -13.42
N ILE A 299 -2.65 -8.99 -13.13
CA ILE A 299 -3.17 -9.12 -11.76
C ILE A 299 -3.02 -10.56 -11.23
N PHE A 300 -3.24 -11.57 -12.08
CA PHE A 300 -3.03 -12.96 -11.67
C PHE A 300 -1.55 -13.31 -11.47
N TYR A 301 -0.67 -12.84 -12.36
CA TYR A 301 0.77 -13.05 -12.24
C TYR A 301 1.34 -12.37 -10.99
N SER A 302 0.95 -11.12 -10.71
CA SER A 302 1.36 -10.41 -9.48
C SER A 302 0.84 -11.07 -8.19
N SER A 303 -0.13 -11.97 -8.28
CA SER A 303 -0.66 -12.73 -7.15
C SER A 303 0.05 -14.07 -6.92
N LEU A 304 1.01 -14.44 -7.77
CA LEU A 304 1.79 -15.67 -7.60
C LEU A 304 2.63 -15.60 -6.33
N ARG A 305 2.83 -16.76 -5.69
CA ARG A 305 3.66 -16.87 -4.48
C ARG A 305 5.15 -16.73 -4.76
N SER A 306 5.55 -17.09 -5.98
CA SER A 306 6.93 -17.06 -6.45
C SER A 306 6.92 -16.71 -7.93
N HIS A 307 7.83 -15.83 -8.34
CA HIS A 307 8.08 -15.56 -9.73
C HIS A 307 9.33 -16.33 -10.19
N THR A 308 9.19 -17.00 -11.33
CA THR A 308 10.28 -17.60 -12.12
C THR A 308 10.60 -16.71 -13.32
N LEU A 309 11.73 -16.96 -13.98
CA LEU A 309 12.10 -16.29 -15.24
C LEU A 309 11.05 -16.42 -16.37
N HIS A 310 10.10 -17.37 -16.27
CA HIS A 310 9.00 -17.55 -17.22
C HIS A 310 7.71 -16.81 -16.84
N THR A 311 7.65 -16.24 -15.63
CA THR A 311 6.46 -15.58 -15.06
C THR A 311 6.71 -14.12 -14.68
N VAL A 312 7.89 -13.58 -15.05
CA VAL A 312 8.28 -12.17 -14.94
C VAL A 312 8.28 -11.56 -16.33
#